data_AF-N6XP36-F1
#
_entry.id   AF-N6XP36-F1
#
_cell.length_a   1.000
_cell.length_b   1.000
_cell.length_c   1.000
_cell.angle_alpha   90.00
_cell.angle_beta   90.00
_cell.angle_gamma   90.00
#
_symmetry.space_group_name_H-M   'P 1'
#
loop_
_entity.id
_entity.type
_entity.pdbx_description
1 polymer ?
#
loop_
_entity_poly.entity_id
_entity_poly.type
_entity_poly.pdbx_seq_one_letter_code
_entity_poly.pdbx_strand_id
1 'polypeptide(L)'
;MRLPALLLACILMAPAAFAAAPQAGARPDHVADRDCLACHPDQADAWAESKHRHAMQPATAQTVLGDFGEAGSGEVHFGEGAAAARFYRRGGDFMVAAQGPDGRTQALAVSHVFGIRPLQQVLLPQQGGRLQAFTIAWDTTRKAWFSLHADGPVAPGDNLHWSGRYQNWNLMCGECHTTAYRKGYDDEHDRYATTWAEANVGCQACHGAGRAHAESARRRAAAGER
;
A
#
# COMPACT_ATOMS: atom_id res chain seq x y z
N MET A 1 17.50 37.63 -51.00
CA MET A 1 16.86 37.46 -49.69
C MET A 1 16.42 36.01 -49.54
N ARG A 2 17.10 35.22 -48.71
CA ARG A 2 16.71 33.84 -48.37
C ARG A 2 16.48 33.82 -46.86
N LEU A 3 15.23 33.69 -46.42
CA LEU A 3 14.89 33.51 -45.00
C LEU A 3 15.25 32.08 -44.57
N PRO A 4 15.90 31.86 -43.42
CA PRO A 4 16.06 30.52 -42.87
C PRO A 4 14.76 30.12 -42.17
N ALA A 5 14.22 28.96 -42.53
CA ALA A 5 13.10 28.35 -41.84
C ALA A 5 13.57 27.84 -40.47
N LEU A 6 13.08 28.45 -39.38
CA LEU A 6 13.17 27.85 -38.04
C LEU A 6 12.25 26.63 -38.01
N LEU A 7 12.85 25.44 -38.00
CA LEU A 7 12.18 24.20 -37.63
C LEU A 7 11.96 24.22 -36.12
N LEU A 8 10.74 24.57 -35.71
CA LEU A 8 10.25 24.36 -34.35
C LEU A 8 10.12 22.84 -34.15
N ALA A 9 11.12 22.22 -33.53
CA ALA A 9 11.01 20.85 -33.06
C ALA A 9 10.05 20.81 -31.88
N CYS A 10 8.77 20.56 -32.13
CA CYS A 10 7.81 20.16 -31.10
C CYS A 10 8.24 18.79 -30.57
N ILE A 11 9.02 18.78 -29.49
CA ILE A 11 9.27 17.59 -28.68
C ILE A 11 7.92 17.20 -28.07
N LEU A 12 7.25 16.24 -28.72
CA LEU A 12 6.14 15.50 -28.12
C LEU A 12 6.70 14.77 -26.90
N MET A 13 6.60 15.38 -25.71
CA MET A 13 6.71 14.64 -24.46
C MET A 13 5.53 13.69 -24.43
N ALA A 14 5.76 12.45 -24.85
CA ALA A 14 4.83 11.36 -24.58
C ALA A 14 4.63 11.32 -23.05
N PRO A 15 3.39 11.38 -22.55
CA PRO A 15 3.17 11.22 -21.13
C PRO A 15 3.67 9.82 -20.80
N ALA A 16 4.70 9.73 -19.96
CA ALA A 16 5.07 8.47 -19.34
C ALA A 16 3.79 7.95 -18.67
N ALA A 17 3.18 6.93 -19.27
CA ALA A 17 1.92 6.40 -18.81
C ALA A 17 2.14 5.90 -17.38
N PHE A 18 1.68 6.68 -16.40
CA PHE A 18 1.72 6.30 -15.01
C PHE A 18 0.90 5.02 -14.89
N ALA A 19 1.56 3.87 -14.74
CA ALA A 19 0.85 2.66 -14.37
C ALA A 19 0.15 2.92 -13.04
N ALA A 20 -1.14 2.57 -12.97
CA ALA A 20 -1.99 2.84 -11.83
C ALA A 20 -1.41 2.21 -10.56
N ALA A 21 -1.60 2.88 -9.42
CA ALA A 21 -1.24 2.30 -8.13
C ALA A 21 -1.93 0.95 -7.93
N PRO A 22 -1.30 0.01 -7.20
CA PRO A 22 -1.93 -1.27 -6.89
C PRO A 22 -3.29 -1.07 -6.22
N GLN A 23 -4.29 -1.86 -6.63
CA GLN A 23 -5.66 -1.69 -6.17
C GLN A 23 -6.35 -3.03 -5.90
N ALA A 24 -7.42 -2.96 -5.11
CA ALA A 24 -8.36 -4.06 -4.99
C ALA A 24 -9.01 -4.35 -6.36
N GLY A 25 -9.19 -5.63 -6.67
CA GLY A 25 -9.80 -6.10 -7.89
C GLY A 25 -10.57 -7.39 -7.65
N ALA A 26 -11.85 -7.40 -8.06
CA ALA A 26 -12.71 -8.55 -7.87
C ALA A 26 -12.11 -9.83 -8.45
N ARG A 27 -12.40 -10.96 -7.81
CA ARG A 27 -12.05 -12.29 -8.30
C ARG A 27 -13.32 -13.08 -8.57
N PRO A 28 -13.49 -13.66 -9.77
CA PRO A 28 -14.71 -14.38 -10.13
C PRO A 28 -15.05 -15.56 -9.24
N ASP A 29 -14.09 -16.13 -8.52
CA ASP A 29 -14.21 -17.29 -7.64
C ASP A 29 -14.23 -16.91 -6.14
N HIS A 30 -13.96 -15.64 -5.80
CA HIS A 30 -14.01 -15.15 -4.43
C HIS A 30 -15.26 -14.33 -4.18
N VAL A 31 -15.60 -14.19 -2.89
CA VAL A 31 -16.59 -13.25 -2.35
C VAL A 31 -15.90 -12.25 -1.41
N ALA A 32 -16.61 -11.22 -0.97
CA ALA A 32 -16.06 -10.32 0.04
C ALA A 32 -16.02 -11.01 1.41
N ASP A 33 -15.04 -10.69 2.27
CA ASP A 33 -14.94 -11.33 3.60
C ASP A 33 -16.24 -11.20 4.42
N ARG A 34 -16.96 -10.07 4.29
CA ARG A 34 -18.25 -9.83 4.96
C ARG A 34 -19.30 -10.90 4.67
N ASP A 35 -19.23 -11.56 3.52
CA ASP A 35 -20.16 -12.63 3.16
C ASP A 35 -19.93 -13.88 4.02
N CYS A 36 -18.68 -14.13 4.43
CA CYS A 36 -18.32 -15.17 5.39
C CYS A 36 -18.80 -14.77 6.79
N LEU A 37 -18.54 -13.53 7.21
CA LEU A 37 -18.84 -13.05 8.56
C LEU A 37 -20.33 -13.08 8.90
N ALA A 38 -21.20 -12.92 7.89
CA ALA A 38 -22.65 -12.95 8.07
C ALA A 38 -23.18 -14.31 8.57
N CYS A 39 -22.51 -15.41 8.25
CA CYS A 39 -22.90 -16.76 8.67
C CYS A 39 -21.98 -17.35 9.76
N HIS A 40 -20.80 -16.76 9.95
CA HIS A 40 -19.76 -17.23 10.87
C HIS A 40 -19.41 -16.16 11.91
N PRO A 41 -20.33 -15.81 12.83
CA PRO A 41 -20.13 -14.70 13.77
C PRO A 41 -18.98 -14.93 14.76
N ASP A 42 -18.85 -16.14 15.30
CA ASP A 42 -17.78 -16.45 16.27
C ASP A 42 -16.39 -16.31 15.64
N GLN A 43 -16.24 -16.75 14.39
CA GLN A 43 -15.00 -16.60 13.62
C GLN A 43 -14.79 -15.14 13.22
N ALA A 44 -15.86 -14.40 12.94
CA ALA A 44 -15.80 -12.98 12.63
C ALA A 44 -15.20 -12.18 13.79
N ASP A 45 -15.68 -12.42 15.01
CA ASP A 45 -15.20 -11.74 16.21
C ASP A 45 -13.72 -12.06 16.47
N ALA A 46 -13.34 -13.35 16.38
CA ALA A 46 -11.95 -13.76 16.56
C ALA A 46 -11.01 -13.18 15.48
N TRP A 47 -11.47 -13.07 14.23
CA TRP A 47 -10.67 -12.52 13.14
C TRP A 47 -10.58 -10.99 13.19
N ALA A 48 -11.63 -10.29 13.63
CA ALA A 48 -11.73 -8.83 13.57
C ALA A 48 -10.58 -8.11 14.28
N GLU A 49 -10.08 -8.65 15.39
CA GLU A 49 -8.99 -8.09 16.18
C GLU A 49 -7.61 -8.68 15.82
N SER A 50 -7.58 -9.64 14.89
CA SER A 50 -6.36 -10.39 14.57
C SER A 50 -5.37 -9.56 13.75
N LYS A 51 -4.08 -9.90 13.84
CA LYS A 51 -3.06 -9.32 12.97
C LYS A 51 -3.29 -9.62 11.49
N HIS A 52 -4.02 -10.70 11.16
CA HIS A 52 -4.40 -11.04 9.79
C HIS A 52 -5.36 -10.01 9.19
N ARG A 53 -6.40 -9.64 9.94
CA ARG A 53 -7.32 -8.56 9.55
C ARG A 53 -6.59 -7.24 9.35
N HIS A 54 -5.60 -6.98 10.20
CA HIS A 54 -4.85 -5.72 10.21
C HIS A 54 -3.53 -5.78 9.44
N ALA A 55 -3.29 -6.82 8.63
CA ALA A 55 -2.02 -7.02 7.94
C ALA A 55 -1.69 -5.87 6.98
N MET A 56 -2.70 -5.39 6.26
CA MET A 56 -2.69 -4.18 5.46
C MET A 56 -4.07 -3.52 5.57
N GLN A 57 -4.13 -2.19 5.50
CA GLN A 57 -5.40 -1.45 5.47
C GLN A 57 -5.23 -0.17 4.64
N PRO A 58 -6.27 0.33 3.96
CA PRO A 58 -6.25 1.66 3.37
C PRO A 58 -5.91 2.70 4.45
N ALA A 59 -5.14 3.73 4.10
CA ALA A 59 -4.80 4.79 5.04
C ALA A 59 -5.98 5.73 5.24
N THR A 60 -6.59 5.70 6.42
CA THR A 60 -7.69 6.58 6.82
C THR A 60 -7.47 7.08 8.24
N ALA A 61 -8.30 8.02 8.69
CA ALA A 61 -8.27 8.51 10.07
C ALA A 61 -8.52 7.42 11.12
N GLN A 62 -9.09 6.27 10.74
CA GLN A 62 -9.37 5.15 11.63
C GLN A 62 -8.24 4.11 11.66
N THR A 63 -7.42 4.03 10.60
CA THR A 63 -6.44 2.96 10.42
C THR A 63 -5.00 3.42 10.63
N VAL A 64 -4.72 4.71 10.39
CA VAL A 64 -3.41 5.31 10.63
C VAL A 64 -3.22 5.53 12.12
N LEU A 65 -2.22 4.84 12.68
CA LEU A 65 -1.83 4.94 14.08
C LEU A 65 -0.70 5.94 14.32
N GLY A 66 0.06 6.24 13.27
CA GLY A 66 1.20 7.15 13.31
C GLY A 66 0.81 8.61 13.48
N ASP A 67 1.68 9.39 14.11
CA ASP A 67 1.49 10.83 14.23
C ASP A 67 1.91 11.56 12.95
N PHE A 68 0.94 12.22 12.31
CA PHE A 68 1.11 13.06 11.11
C PHE A 68 0.81 14.54 11.43
N GLY A 69 0.89 14.93 12.70
CA GLY A 69 0.53 16.26 13.16
C GLY A 69 -0.96 16.57 13.01
N GLU A 70 -1.33 17.74 13.55
CA GLU A 70 -2.68 18.28 13.47
C GLU A 70 -3.04 18.70 12.04
N ALA A 71 -4.29 18.45 11.63
CA ALA A 71 -4.74 18.75 10.30
C ALA A 71 -4.67 20.27 9.99
N GLY A 72 -3.88 20.63 8.99
CA GLY A 72 -3.79 22.01 8.48
C GLY A 72 -2.77 22.91 9.18
N SER A 73 -2.11 22.45 10.25
CA SER A 73 -1.13 23.28 10.98
C SER A 73 0.05 22.52 11.59
N GLY A 74 0.00 21.18 11.67
CA GLY A 74 1.07 20.35 12.21
C GLY A 74 1.87 19.60 11.15
N GLU A 75 3.18 19.51 11.35
CA GLU A 75 4.05 18.52 10.70
C GLU A 75 5.01 17.93 11.74
N VAL A 76 5.29 16.63 11.61
CA VAL A 76 6.23 15.89 12.45
C VAL A 76 7.49 15.63 11.65
N HIS A 77 8.64 16.00 12.21
CA HIS A 77 9.95 15.82 11.58
C HIS A 77 10.67 14.63 12.20
N PHE A 78 11.37 13.86 11.36
CA PHE A 78 12.21 12.76 11.78
C PHE A 78 13.57 12.85 11.08
N GLY A 79 14.65 12.72 11.85
CA GLY A 79 16.02 12.65 11.34
C GLY A 79 16.48 13.93 10.63
N GLU A 80 17.66 13.85 10.02
CA GLU A 80 18.31 14.95 9.28
C GLU A 80 18.99 14.42 8.01
N GLY A 81 19.34 15.32 7.09
CA GLY A 81 20.04 14.97 5.86
C GLY A 81 19.31 13.92 5.01
N ALA A 82 20.02 12.85 4.63
CA ALA A 82 19.44 11.73 3.86
C ALA A 82 18.43 10.89 4.66
N ALA A 83 18.43 10.97 6.00
CA ALA A 83 17.46 10.31 6.87
C ALA A 83 16.17 11.12 7.06
N ALA A 84 16.15 12.38 6.60
CA ALA A 84 15.09 13.32 6.92
C ALA A 84 13.76 12.90 6.29
N ALA A 85 12.72 12.87 7.13
CA ALA A 85 11.35 12.70 6.69
C ALA A 85 10.42 13.68 7.42
N ARG A 86 9.37 14.12 6.73
CA ARG A 86 8.28 14.89 7.32
C ARG A 86 6.96 14.16 7.12
N PHE A 87 6.19 14.07 8.18
CA PHE A 87 4.87 13.45 8.23
C PHE A 87 3.85 14.55 8.52
N TYR A 88 2.88 14.73 7.64
CA TYR A 88 1.89 15.79 7.79
C TYR A 88 0.55 15.39 7.16
N ARG A 89 -0.52 16.13 7.48
CA ARG A 89 -1.82 15.97 6.82
C ARG A 89 -2.02 17.06 5.76
N ARG A 90 -2.60 16.69 4.62
CA ARG A 90 -3.03 17.65 3.58
C ARG A 90 -4.47 17.33 3.19
N GLY A 91 -5.41 18.12 3.70
CA GLY A 91 -6.83 17.76 3.61
C GLY A 91 -7.12 16.47 4.37
N GLY A 92 -7.72 15.48 3.69
CA GLY A 92 -7.95 14.15 4.24
C GLY A 92 -6.77 13.19 4.12
N ASP A 93 -5.72 13.56 3.38
CA ASP A 93 -4.61 12.66 3.06
C ASP A 93 -3.49 12.74 4.10
N PHE A 94 -2.88 11.58 4.37
CA PHE A 94 -1.65 11.44 5.13
C PHE A 94 -0.46 11.54 4.18
N MET A 95 0.48 12.43 4.45
CA MET A 95 1.57 12.76 3.55
C MET A 95 2.92 12.43 4.17
N VAL A 96 3.82 11.87 3.37
CA VAL A 96 5.24 11.69 3.70
C VAL A 96 6.07 12.48 2.72
N ALA A 97 6.95 13.35 3.21
CA ALA A 97 7.98 14.01 2.41
C ALA A 97 9.37 13.49 2.80
N ALA A 98 10.08 12.88 1.85
CA ALA A 98 11.41 12.30 2.03
C ALA A 98 12.21 12.35 0.72
N GLN A 99 13.53 12.16 0.77
CA GLN A 99 14.37 12.09 -0.43
C GLN A 99 13.96 10.90 -1.30
N GLY A 100 13.64 11.15 -2.57
CA GLY A 100 13.32 10.12 -3.55
C GLY A 100 14.56 9.41 -4.10
N PRO A 101 14.40 8.55 -5.12
CA PRO A 101 15.51 7.83 -5.74
C PRO A 101 16.57 8.74 -6.37
N ASP A 102 16.22 9.99 -6.69
CA ASP A 102 17.11 11.01 -7.26
C ASP A 102 17.72 11.95 -6.19
N GLY A 103 17.50 11.66 -4.91
CA GLY A 103 17.94 12.47 -3.78
C GLY A 103 17.16 13.76 -3.56
N ARG A 104 16.18 14.09 -4.41
CA ARG A 104 15.31 15.25 -4.21
C ARG A 104 14.15 14.89 -3.31
N THR A 105 13.76 15.80 -2.43
CA THR A 105 12.57 15.60 -1.58
C THR A 105 11.31 15.55 -2.43
N GLN A 106 10.56 14.47 -2.30
CA GLN A 106 9.22 14.31 -2.88
C GLN A 106 8.20 14.07 -1.79
N ALA A 107 6.99 14.59 -1.98
CA ALA A 107 5.86 14.37 -1.07
C ALA A 107 4.86 13.39 -1.70
N LEU A 108 4.58 12.29 -1.01
CA LEU A 108 3.69 11.22 -1.46
C LEU A 108 2.56 11.03 -0.45
N ALA A 109 1.36 10.82 -0.97
CA ALA A 109 0.23 10.42 -0.14
C ALA A 109 0.41 8.94 0.25
N VAL A 110 0.21 8.64 1.53
CA VAL A 110 0.17 7.28 2.03
C VAL A 110 -1.10 6.62 1.51
N SER A 111 -0.94 5.52 0.77
CA SER A 111 -2.09 4.79 0.25
C SER A 111 -2.64 3.78 1.26
N HIS A 112 -1.74 3.12 1.98
CA HIS A 112 -2.06 2.05 2.91
C HIS A 112 -1.12 2.10 4.11
N VAL A 113 -1.59 1.51 5.21
CA VAL A 113 -0.78 1.16 6.36
C VAL A 113 -0.59 -0.35 6.44
N PHE A 114 0.51 -0.76 7.04
CA PHE A 114 0.98 -2.13 7.04
C PHE A 114 1.40 -2.53 8.47
N GLY A 115 0.69 -3.49 9.06
CA GLY A 115 0.87 -3.91 10.45
C GLY A 115 0.12 -3.08 11.49
N ILE A 116 0.15 -3.56 12.73
CA ILE A 116 -0.56 -2.98 13.89
C ILE A 116 0.21 -3.07 15.22
N ARG A 117 1.04 -4.10 15.43
CA ARG A 117 1.89 -4.26 16.63
C ARG A 117 3.04 -5.24 16.37
N PRO A 118 4.30 -4.93 16.74
CA PRO A 118 4.73 -3.76 17.55
C PRO A 118 4.85 -2.45 16.77
N LEU A 119 4.79 -2.50 15.45
CA LEU A 119 4.95 -1.33 14.58
C LEU A 119 3.89 -1.28 13.48
N GLN A 120 3.75 -0.09 12.89
CA GLN A 120 2.99 0.14 11.66
C GLN A 120 3.88 0.87 10.66
N GLN A 121 3.98 0.34 9.45
CA GLN A 121 4.62 1.01 8.32
C GLN A 121 3.59 1.68 7.43
N VAL A 122 4.05 2.61 6.59
CA VAL A 122 3.24 3.29 5.59
C VAL A 122 3.69 2.89 4.20
N LEU A 123 2.72 2.71 3.29
CA LEU A 123 2.96 2.29 1.92
C LEU A 123 2.79 3.45 0.94
N LEU A 124 3.86 3.77 0.23
CA LEU A 124 3.97 4.94 -0.64
C LEU A 124 3.92 4.53 -2.11
N PRO A 125 2.92 4.98 -2.90
CA PRO A 125 2.88 4.73 -4.34
C PRO A 125 4.06 5.40 -5.07
N GLN A 126 4.60 4.70 -6.06
CA GLN A 126 5.66 5.18 -6.94
C GLN A 126 5.34 4.88 -8.41
N GLN A 127 6.15 5.43 -9.31
CA GLN A 127 6.00 5.25 -10.75
C GLN A 127 6.05 3.76 -11.16
N GLY A 128 5.37 3.45 -12.27
CA GLY A 128 5.28 2.10 -12.80
C GLY A 128 4.47 1.14 -11.90
N GLY A 129 3.50 1.65 -11.12
CA GLY A 129 2.60 0.85 -10.29
C GLY A 129 3.26 0.24 -9.06
N ARG A 130 4.43 0.74 -8.67
CA ARG A 130 5.15 0.28 -7.48
C ARG A 130 4.48 0.82 -6.23
N LEU A 131 4.45 0.00 -5.20
CA LEU A 131 4.12 0.39 -3.84
C LEU A 131 5.35 0.08 -2.98
N GLN A 132 5.83 1.09 -2.25
CA GLN A 132 7.03 0.96 -1.42
C GLN A 132 6.66 0.93 0.06
N ALA A 133 7.24 -0.03 0.79
CA ALA A 133 7.19 -0.02 2.25
C ALA A 133 8.20 1.00 2.78
N PHE A 134 7.71 2.06 3.41
CA PHE A 134 8.59 3.10 3.92
C PHE A 134 9.44 2.57 5.09
N THR A 135 10.71 2.97 5.13
CA THR A 135 11.70 2.44 6.09
C THR A 135 11.72 3.17 7.42
N ILE A 136 10.91 4.21 7.58
CA ILE A 136 10.61 4.82 8.89
C ILE A 136 9.23 4.34 9.29
N ALA A 137 9.17 3.60 10.39
CA ALA A 137 7.96 2.98 10.91
C ALA A 137 7.49 3.67 12.19
N TRP A 138 6.22 3.54 12.49
CA TRP A 138 5.64 3.98 13.76
C TRP A 138 5.71 2.86 14.78
N ASP A 139 6.35 3.10 15.92
CA ASP A 139 6.31 2.21 17.08
C ASP A 139 4.98 2.43 17.81
N THR A 140 4.13 1.40 17.81
CA THR A 140 2.78 1.48 18.41
C THR A 140 2.78 1.40 19.94
N THR A 141 3.89 0.96 20.54
CA THR A 141 4.09 0.91 21.99
C THR A 141 4.67 2.24 22.49
N ARG A 142 5.75 2.71 21.86
CA ARG A 142 6.44 3.94 22.24
C ARG A 142 5.78 5.21 21.70
N LYS A 143 4.88 5.07 20.73
CA LYS A 143 4.22 6.16 20.01
C LYS A 143 5.23 7.15 19.43
N ALA A 144 6.17 6.62 18.64
CA ALA A 144 7.21 7.42 18.01
C ALA A 144 7.62 6.82 16.65
N TRP A 145 8.01 7.69 15.72
CA TRP A 145 8.65 7.28 14.47
C TRP A 145 10.08 6.80 14.74
N PHE A 146 10.50 5.73 14.06
CA PHE A 146 11.85 5.19 14.13
C PHE A 146 12.29 4.60 12.80
N SER A 147 13.60 4.57 12.57
CA SER A 147 14.20 3.93 11.39
C SER A 147 14.24 2.41 11.58
N LEU A 148 13.84 1.66 10.56
CA LEU A 148 14.04 0.20 10.49
C LEU A 148 15.51 -0.16 10.22
N HIS A 149 16.31 0.78 9.71
CA HIS A 149 17.75 0.63 9.51
C HIS A 149 18.48 1.16 10.74
N ALA A 150 19.04 0.25 11.55
CA ALA A 150 19.78 0.58 12.77
C ALA A 150 21.18 1.15 12.49
N ASP A 151 21.77 0.80 11.34
CA ASP A 151 23.15 1.16 10.98
C ASP A 151 23.28 2.56 10.34
N GLY A 152 22.16 3.30 10.26
CA GLY A 152 22.11 4.67 9.73
C GLY A 152 21.29 4.80 8.45
N PRO A 153 21.26 6.01 7.86
CA PRO A 153 20.52 6.27 6.63
C PRO A 153 21.11 5.53 5.45
N VAL A 154 20.23 5.00 4.61
CA VAL A 154 20.61 4.41 3.32
C VAL A 154 20.49 5.49 2.25
N ALA A 155 21.49 5.61 1.39
CA ALA A 155 21.52 6.66 0.36
C ALA A 155 20.52 6.38 -0.78
N PRO A 156 19.99 7.43 -1.44
CA PRO A 156 19.24 7.30 -2.68
C PRO A 156 20.00 6.48 -3.74
N GLY A 157 19.27 5.62 -4.47
CA GLY A 157 19.83 4.72 -5.47
C GLY A 157 20.29 3.36 -4.95
N ASP A 158 20.46 3.19 -3.63
CA ASP A 158 20.72 1.89 -3.01
C ASP A 158 19.45 1.00 -3.01
N ASN A 159 19.63 -0.31 -3.12
CA ASN A 159 18.52 -1.27 -3.09
C ASN A 159 17.78 -1.33 -1.74
N LEU A 160 18.43 -0.93 -0.65
CA LEU A 160 17.88 -0.87 0.72
C LEU A 160 17.24 0.48 1.05
N HIS A 161 17.41 1.50 0.20
CA HIS A 161 16.71 2.78 0.34
C HIS A 161 15.19 2.55 0.29
N TRP A 162 14.38 3.43 0.89
CA TRP A 162 12.92 3.25 0.90
C TRP A 162 12.31 3.20 -0.51
N SER A 163 12.96 3.82 -1.49
CA SER A 163 12.57 3.74 -2.91
C SER A 163 13.22 2.59 -3.68
N GLY A 164 14.04 1.77 -3.01
CA GLY A 164 14.85 0.71 -3.58
C GLY A 164 14.08 -0.60 -3.77
N ARG A 165 14.72 -1.56 -4.45
CA ARG A 165 14.09 -2.83 -4.82
C ARG A 165 13.65 -3.68 -3.63
N TYR A 166 14.40 -3.67 -2.53
CA TYR A 166 14.10 -4.49 -1.36
C TYR A 166 13.00 -3.92 -0.48
N GLN A 167 12.50 -2.72 -0.80
CA GLN A 167 11.34 -2.11 -0.14
C GLN A 167 10.07 -2.23 -0.99
N ASN A 168 10.17 -2.86 -2.17
CA ASN A 168 9.05 -3.01 -3.10
C ASN A 168 8.04 -4.01 -2.54
N TRP A 169 6.90 -3.48 -2.10
CA TRP A 169 5.81 -4.25 -1.52
C TRP A 169 5.22 -5.26 -2.51
N ASN A 170 5.10 -4.89 -3.80
CA ASN A 170 4.55 -5.79 -4.83
C ASN A 170 5.40 -7.07 -4.94
N LEU A 171 6.72 -6.94 -4.87
CA LEU A 171 7.63 -8.07 -4.98
C LEU A 171 7.72 -8.87 -3.67
N MET A 172 7.79 -8.17 -2.54
CA MET A 172 8.27 -8.74 -1.28
C MET A 172 7.16 -9.07 -0.28
N CYS A 173 6.03 -8.37 -0.33
CA CYS A 173 5.07 -8.35 0.80
C CYS A 173 3.63 -8.66 0.40
N GLY A 174 3.21 -8.23 -0.79
CA GLY A 174 1.80 -8.23 -1.18
C GLY A 174 1.15 -9.61 -1.19
N GLU A 175 1.88 -10.64 -1.63
CA GLU A 175 1.38 -12.02 -1.67
C GLU A 175 0.98 -12.55 -0.30
N CYS A 176 1.76 -12.23 0.74
CA CYS A 176 1.54 -12.74 2.09
C CYS A 176 0.62 -11.84 2.94
N HIS A 177 0.40 -10.59 2.53
CA HIS A 177 -0.34 -9.59 3.33
C HIS A 177 -1.68 -9.17 2.70
N THR A 178 -2.10 -9.87 1.64
CA THR A 178 -3.40 -9.68 0.98
C THR A 178 -4.03 -11.03 0.66
N THR A 179 -5.26 -11.01 0.13
CA THR A 179 -5.97 -12.21 -0.30
C THR A 179 -6.11 -12.25 -1.81
N ALA A 180 -5.90 -13.43 -2.42
CA ALA A 180 -5.99 -13.65 -3.87
C ALA A 180 -5.12 -12.68 -4.70
N TYR A 181 -3.89 -12.51 -4.23
CA TYR A 181 -2.88 -11.62 -4.80
C TYR A 181 -2.50 -12.02 -6.24
N ARG A 182 -2.31 -11.00 -7.09
CA ARG A 182 -1.71 -11.14 -8.41
C ARG A 182 -0.67 -10.05 -8.59
N LYS A 183 0.60 -10.44 -8.75
CA LYS A 183 1.72 -9.51 -8.91
C LYS A 183 1.58 -8.63 -10.15
N GLY A 184 1.23 -9.22 -11.29
CA GLY A 184 1.03 -8.49 -12.54
C GLY A 184 2.27 -7.71 -12.99
N TYR A 185 3.46 -8.28 -12.81
CA TYR A 185 4.70 -7.64 -13.28
C TYR A 185 4.86 -7.86 -14.79
N ASP A 186 5.12 -6.78 -15.50
CA ASP A 186 5.40 -6.71 -16.94
C ASP A 186 6.88 -6.37 -17.09
N ASP A 187 7.64 -7.33 -17.60
CA ASP A 187 9.10 -7.30 -17.72
C ASP A 187 9.57 -6.42 -18.87
N GLU A 188 8.83 -6.39 -19.98
CA GLU A 188 9.11 -5.54 -21.13
C GLU A 188 9.02 -4.04 -20.78
N HIS A 189 8.06 -3.67 -19.93
CA HIS A 189 7.80 -2.27 -19.57
C HIS A 189 8.21 -1.88 -18.14
N ASP A 190 8.80 -2.81 -17.38
CA ASP A 190 9.21 -2.65 -15.97
C ASP A 190 8.12 -1.99 -15.09
N ARG A 191 6.93 -2.57 -15.12
CA ARG A 191 5.74 -2.05 -14.41
C ARG A 191 4.96 -3.13 -13.70
N TYR A 192 4.23 -2.72 -12.68
CA TYR A 192 3.31 -3.57 -11.93
C TYR A 192 1.86 -3.16 -12.22
N ALA A 193 1.03 -4.15 -12.50
CA ALA A 193 -0.44 -4.07 -12.52
C ALA A 193 -1.00 -4.94 -11.37
N THR A 194 -0.44 -4.75 -10.18
CA THR A 194 -0.74 -5.58 -9.01
C THR A 194 -2.18 -5.41 -8.56
N THR A 195 -2.85 -6.53 -8.28
CA THR A 195 -4.21 -6.54 -7.72
C THR A 195 -4.38 -7.61 -6.66
N TRP A 196 -5.38 -7.45 -5.79
CA TRP A 196 -5.80 -8.42 -4.77
C TRP A 196 -7.32 -8.41 -4.61
N ALA A 197 -7.92 -9.47 -4.05
CA ALA A 197 -9.35 -9.46 -3.71
C ALA A 197 -9.62 -8.61 -2.47
N GLU A 198 -8.87 -8.82 -1.41
CA GLU A 198 -9.01 -8.13 -0.12
C GLU A 198 -7.68 -7.59 0.35
N ALA A 199 -7.70 -6.39 0.94
CA ALA A 199 -6.51 -5.66 1.35
C ALA A 199 -5.93 -6.17 2.68
N ASN A 200 -6.10 -7.46 3.02
CA ASN A 200 -5.67 -8.08 4.27
C ASN A 200 -5.50 -9.61 4.09
N VAL A 201 -5.14 -10.32 5.15
CA VAL A 201 -5.21 -11.79 5.18
C VAL A 201 -6.62 -12.20 5.63
N GLY A 202 -7.50 -12.35 4.64
CA GLY A 202 -8.92 -12.64 4.79
C GLY A 202 -9.23 -14.12 4.91
N CYS A 203 -10.51 -14.48 5.02
CA CYS A 203 -10.94 -15.86 5.26
C CYS A 203 -10.44 -16.79 4.14
N GLN A 204 -10.54 -16.31 2.89
CA GLN A 204 -10.22 -17.07 1.69
C GLN A 204 -8.71 -17.18 1.43
N ALA A 205 -7.86 -16.47 2.18
CA ALA A 205 -6.41 -16.69 2.15
C ALA A 205 -6.02 -18.06 2.72
N CYS A 206 -6.80 -18.58 3.68
CA CYS A 206 -6.59 -19.89 4.29
C CYS A 206 -7.61 -20.94 3.80
N HIS A 207 -8.86 -20.54 3.57
CA HIS A 207 -9.94 -21.46 3.21
C HIS A 207 -10.17 -21.61 1.70
N GLY A 208 -9.40 -20.91 0.88
CA GLY A 208 -9.56 -20.91 -0.58
C GLY A 208 -10.78 -20.13 -1.06
N ALA A 209 -11.01 -20.17 -2.37
CA ALA A 209 -12.04 -19.38 -3.04
C ALA A 209 -13.46 -19.81 -2.61
N GLY A 210 -14.20 -18.88 -2.00
CA GLY A 210 -15.44 -19.18 -1.27
C GLY A 210 -16.74 -19.03 -2.05
N ARG A 211 -16.72 -18.61 -3.34
CA ARG A 211 -17.95 -18.29 -4.07
C ARG A 211 -18.92 -19.45 -4.17
N ALA A 212 -18.45 -20.61 -4.61
CA ALA A 212 -19.31 -21.78 -4.78
C ALA A 212 -19.95 -22.21 -3.44
N HIS A 213 -19.18 -22.09 -2.35
CA HIS A 213 -19.66 -22.35 -1.00
C HIS A 213 -20.77 -21.36 -0.60
N ALA A 214 -20.51 -20.05 -0.72
CA ALA A 214 -21.48 -19.01 -0.37
C ALA A 214 -22.78 -19.10 -1.18
N GLU A 215 -22.67 -19.35 -2.49
CA GLU A 215 -23.83 -19.53 -3.36
C GLU A 215 -24.63 -20.78 -3.01
N SER A 216 -23.96 -21.90 -2.71
CA SER A 216 -24.62 -23.12 -2.26
C SER A 216 -25.37 -22.93 -0.94
N ALA A 217 -24.73 -22.31 0.05
CA ALA A 217 -25.34 -22.02 1.35
C ALA A 217 -26.58 -21.13 1.22
N ARG A 218 -26.51 -20.07 0.39
CA ARG A 218 -27.66 -19.19 0.11
C ARG A 218 -28.82 -19.93 -0.53
N ARG A 219 -28.56 -20.86 -1.46
CA ARG A 219 -29.60 -21.69 -2.09
C ARG A 219 -30.29 -22.60 -1.07
N ARG A 220 -29.52 -23.28 -0.21
CA ARG A 220 -30.07 -24.16 0.85
C ARG A 220 -30.92 -23.37 1.84
N ALA A 221 -30.43 -22.22 2.30
CA ALA A 221 -31.19 -21.34 3.18
C ALA A 221 -32.52 -20.87 2.56
N ALA A 222 -32.52 -20.51 1.27
CA ALA A 222 -33.74 -20.13 0.55
C ALA A 222 -34.74 -21.30 0.39
N ALA A 223 -34.26 -22.54 0.37
CA ALA A 223 -35.07 -23.75 0.34
C ALA A 223 -35.58 -24.18 1.74
N GLY A 224 -35.21 -23.47 2.81
CA GLY A 224 -35.56 -23.83 4.19
C GLY A 224 -34.73 -24.99 4.76
N GLU A 225 -33.67 -25.39 4.07
CA GLU A 225 -32.72 -26.40 4.52
C GLU A 225 -31.63 -25.72 5.35
N ARG A 226 -31.48 -26.14 6.62
CA ARG A 226 -30.33 -25.76 7.45
C ARG A 226 -29.13 -26.65 7.10
#